data_AF-A0A699ZCW9-F1
#
_entry.id   AF-A0A699ZCW9-F1
#
_cell.length_a   1.000
_cell.length_b   1.000
_cell.length_c   1.000
_cell.angle_alpha   90.00
_cell.angle_beta   90.00
_cell.angle_gamma   90.00
#
_symmetry.space_group_name_H-M   'P 1'
#
loop_
_entity.id
_entity.type
_entity.pdbx_description
1 polymer ?
#
loop_
_entity_poly.entity_id
_entity_poly.type
_entity_poly.pdbx_seq_one_letter_code
_entity_poly.pdbx_strand_id
1 'polypeptide(L)'
;MRVGPRAWDVVKVVEGSRDTVMQLSNGCLCCTVRDDLIQALNRLYDRRSEFDHIVIETTGLANPAPIISSFFMDRSLPDKVKLDRVVTVVDAKHVSRHLDTPNEAGVVNKAVEQIAFADRILLNTTNLALLSL
;
A
#
# COMPACT_ATOMS: atom_id res chain seq x y z
N MET A 1 8.46 10.93 -16.19
CA MET A 1 7.28 10.97 -15.29
C MET A 1 7.32 12.30 -14.52
N ARG A 2 6.40 13.23 -14.79
CA ARG A 2 6.27 14.49 -14.01
C ARG A 2 5.13 14.29 -13.01
N VAL A 3 5.40 14.50 -11.72
CA VAL A 3 4.40 14.42 -10.65
C VAL A 3 4.04 15.85 -10.23
N GLY A 4 2.75 16.19 -10.32
CA GLY A 4 2.23 17.50 -9.93
C GLY A 4 1.77 17.55 -8.47
N PRO A 5 1.53 18.74 -7.90
CA PRO A 5 1.23 18.89 -6.48
C PRO A 5 -0.22 18.52 -6.17
N ARG A 6 -0.39 17.39 -5.47
CA ARG A 6 -1.54 17.07 -4.61
C ARG A 6 -1.15 15.89 -3.71
N ALA A 7 -1.69 15.86 -2.49
CA ALA A 7 -1.58 14.72 -1.59
C ALA A 7 -2.50 13.58 -2.09
N TRP A 8 -2.15 12.34 -1.78
CA TRP A 8 -2.91 11.16 -2.20
C TRP A 8 -3.00 10.16 -1.04
N ASP A 9 -4.20 10.07 -0.46
CA ASP A 9 -4.73 8.90 0.25
C ASP A 9 -5.94 8.42 -0.57
N VAL A 10 -5.83 7.37 -1.40
CA VAL A 10 -6.97 6.67 -2.02
C VAL A 10 -6.64 5.21 -2.40
N VAL A 11 -7.37 4.22 -1.84
CA VAL A 11 -7.61 2.93 -2.52
C VAL A 11 -8.45 3.22 -3.77
N LYS A 12 -7.79 3.57 -4.88
CA LYS A 12 -8.47 4.24 -5.99
C LYS A 12 -8.85 3.31 -7.11
N VAL A 13 -10.11 3.48 -7.47
CA VAL A 13 -10.69 3.23 -8.78
C VAL A 13 -12.05 4.00 -8.88
N VAL A 14 -12.61 4.19 -10.08
CA VAL A 14 -13.75 5.08 -10.47
C VAL A 14 -14.47 4.54 -11.73
N GLU A 15 -15.59 3.82 -11.59
CA GLU A 15 -16.23 3.05 -12.68
C GLU A 15 -16.95 3.92 -13.71
N GLY A 16 -16.70 3.64 -15.00
CA GLY A 16 -17.27 4.39 -16.11
C GLY A 16 -16.36 5.53 -16.58
N SER A 17 -15.62 5.28 -17.66
CA SER A 17 -14.56 6.16 -18.20
C SER A 17 -13.30 6.31 -17.32
N ARG A 18 -12.52 5.21 -17.30
CA ARG A 18 -11.07 5.09 -17.02
C ARG A 18 -10.56 4.63 -15.64
N ASP A 19 -11.42 4.20 -14.72
CA ASP A 19 -11.08 3.36 -13.54
C ASP A 19 -12.30 2.40 -13.22
N THR A 20 -12.43 1.76 -12.02
CA THR A 20 -13.60 0.88 -11.58
C THR A 20 -13.87 0.75 -10.04
N VAL A 21 -14.63 1.66 -9.37
CA VAL A 21 -14.62 1.87 -7.87
C VAL A 21 -14.78 0.60 -7.03
N MET A 22 -13.89 0.36 -6.04
CA MET A 22 -14.16 -0.53 -4.89
C MET A 22 -13.50 -0.07 -3.58
N GLN A 23 -14.26 0.61 -2.73
CA GLN A 23 -13.91 0.85 -1.32
C GLN A 23 -14.42 -0.32 -0.46
N LEU A 24 -13.55 -0.91 0.37
CA LEU A 24 -13.97 -1.94 1.34
C LEU A 24 -14.93 -1.33 2.36
N SER A 25 -15.94 -2.10 2.78
CA SER A 25 -17.08 -1.64 3.62
C SER A 25 -16.69 -1.00 4.95
N ASN A 26 -15.45 -1.19 5.41
CA ASN A 26 -14.97 -0.72 6.71
C ASN A 26 -14.05 0.51 6.60
N GLY A 27 -13.84 1.06 5.40
CA GLY A 27 -13.11 2.32 5.16
C GLY A 27 -11.61 2.33 5.46
N CYS A 28 -11.05 1.29 6.09
CA CYS A 28 -9.63 1.16 6.43
C CYS A 28 -9.17 -0.29 6.39
N LEU A 29 -8.00 -0.53 5.80
CA LEU A 29 -7.35 -1.84 5.67
C LEU A 29 -6.59 -2.23 6.96
N CYS A 30 -7.11 -1.88 8.16
CA CYS A 30 -6.34 -1.91 9.42
C CYS A 30 -6.57 -3.10 10.34
N CYS A 31 -7.83 -3.56 10.51
CA CYS A 31 -8.21 -4.20 11.77
C CYS A 31 -9.10 -5.48 11.66
N THR A 32 -9.69 -5.77 10.49
CA THR A 32 -10.49 -7.01 10.25
C THR A 32 -10.30 -7.55 8.83
N VAL A 33 -9.04 -7.55 8.39
CA VAL A 33 -8.70 -7.18 7.00
C VAL A 33 -8.69 -8.31 5.99
N ARG A 34 -8.23 -9.49 6.40
CA ARG A 34 -7.85 -10.57 5.48
C ARG A 34 -9.04 -11.03 4.63
N ASP A 35 -10.17 -11.31 5.27
CA ASP A 35 -11.33 -11.87 4.59
C ASP A 35 -12.03 -10.84 3.68
N ASP A 36 -12.02 -9.56 4.05
CA ASP A 36 -12.54 -8.47 3.20
C ASP A 36 -11.64 -8.24 1.97
N LEU A 37 -10.32 -8.30 2.15
CA LEU A 37 -9.35 -8.24 1.04
C LEU A 37 -9.52 -9.43 0.09
N ILE A 38 -9.61 -10.65 0.62
CA ILE A 38 -9.82 -11.87 -0.19
C ILE A 38 -11.15 -11.77 -0.95
N GLN A 39 -12.24 -11.33 -0.33
CA GLN A 39 -13.52 -11.15 -1.00
C GLN A 39 -13.44 -10.11 -2.13
N ALA A 40 -12.79 -8.97 -1.90
CA ALA A 40 -12.62 -7.95 -2.94
C ALA A 40 -11.74 -8.44 -4.09
N LEU A 41 -10.62 -9.12 -3.81
CA LEU A 41 -9.76 -9.72 -4.83
C LEU A 41 -10.49 -10.79 -5.65
N ASN A 42 -11.39 -11.58 -5.04
CA ASN A 42 -12.24 -12.52 -5.76
C ASN A 42 -13.22 -11.81 -6.70
N ARG A 43 -13.92 -10.75 -6.24
CA ARG A 43 -14.83 -9.95 -7.08
C ARG A 43 -14.12 -9.24 -8.24
N LEU A 44 -12.91 -8.74 -7.99
CA LEU A 44 -12.05 -8.16 -9.03
C LEU A 44 -11.60 -9.25 -10.02
N TYR A 45 -11.22 -10.44 -9.53
CA TYR A 45 -10.84 -11.55 -10.40
C TYR A 45 -11.95 -11.92 -11.39
N ASP A 46 -13.22 -11.97 -10.99
CA ASP A 46 -14.31 -12.25 -11.94
C ASP A 46 -14.35 -11.27 -13.12
N ARG A 47 -13.86 -10.03 -12.89
CA ARG A 47 -13.78 -8.92 -13.84
C ARG A 47 -12.40 -8.71 -14.50
N ARG A 48 -11.45 -9.65 -14.37
CA ARG A 48 -10.05 -9.52 -14.87
C ARG A 48 -9.86 -9.20 -16.36
N SER A 49 -10.91 -9.20 -17.18
CA SER A 49 -10.86 -8.77 -18.59
C SER A 49 -10.96 -7.24 -18.76
N GLU A 50 -11.21 -6.48 -17.69
CA GLU A 50 -11.43 -5.03 -17.74
C GLU A 50 -10.20 -4.21 -17.32
N PHE A 51 -9.18 -4.84 -16.74
CA PHE A 51 -7.95 -4.20 -16.23
C PHE A 51 -6.77 -5.18 -16.22
N ASP A 52 -5.56 -4.67 -16.39
CA ASP A 52 -4.33 -5.49 -16.38
C ASP A 52 -3.73 -5.68 -14.97
N HIS A 53 -3.98 -4.74 -14.06
CA HIS A 53 -3.34 -4.67 -12.73
C HIS A 53 -4.30 -4.19 -11.63
N ILE A 54 -4.05 -4.64 -10.40
CA ILE A 54 -4.72 -4.19 -9.18
C ILE A 54 -3.70 -3.44 -8.34
N VAL A 55 -4.02 -2.22 -7.90
CA VAL A 55 -3.22 -1.45 -6.94
C VAL A 55 -3.94 -1.46 -5.61
N ILE A 56 -3.29 -1.96 -4.56
CA ILE A 56 -3.78 -1.89 -3.19
C ILE A 56 -3.05 -0.76 -2.50
N GLU A 57 -3.76 0.35 -2.24
CA GLU A 57 -3.28 1.33 -1.28
C GLU A 57 -3.56 0.84 0.15
N THR A 58 -2.68 1.20 1.07
CA THR A 58 -2.82 0.92 2.49
C THR A 58 -2.81 2.25 3.24
N THR A 59 -3.42 2.32 4.41
CA THR A 59 -3.34 3.56 5.20
C THR A 59 -1.90 3.82 5.61
N GLY A 60 -1.48 5.07 5.76
CA GLY A 60 -0.09 5.42 6.13
C GLY A 60 0.41 4.80 7.46
N LEU A 61 -0.45 4.15 8.25
CA LEU A 61 -0.14 3.45 9.49
C LEU A 61 -0.32 1.93 9.44
N ALA A 62 -0.68 1.38 8.27
CA ALA A 62 -0.87 -0.06 8.06
C ALA A 62 0.48 -0.80 8.04
N ASN A 63 0.48 -2.01 8.60
CA ASN A 63 1.59 -2.94 8.50
C ASN A 63 1.44 -3.75 7.19
N PRO A 64 2.46 -3.84 6.32
CA PRO A 64 2.37 -4.63 5.08
C PRO A 64 2.24 -6.15 5.30
N ALA A 65 2.79 -6.70 6.40
CA ALA A 65 2.95 -8.15 6.56
C ALA A 65 1.64 -8.96 6.53
N PRO A 66 0.53 -8.55 7.19
CA PRO A 66 -0.75 -9.28 7.09
C PRO A 66 -1.37 -9.25 5.68
N ILE A 67 -1.08 -8.19 4.92
CA ILE A 67 -1.58 -7.99 3.55
C ILE A 67 -0.81 -8.94 2.62
N ILE A 68 0.52 -8.88 2.70
CA ILE A 68 1.44 -9.76 1.95
C ILE A 68 1.12 -11.23 2.26
N SER A 69 0.98 -11.59 3.54
CA SER A 69 0.71 -12.98 3.93
C SER A 69 -0.62 -13.51 3.40
N SER A 70 -1.62 -12.66 3.17
CA SER A 70 -2.91 -13.07 2.59
C SER A 70 -2.76 -13.69 1.19
N PHE A 71 -1.80 -13.21 0.37
CA PHE A 71 -1.52 -13.78 -0.96
C PHE A 71 -0.85 -15.15 -0.93
N PHE A 72 -0.20 -15.53 0.18
CA PHE A 72 0.53 -16.79 0.32
C PHE A 72 -0.19 -17.82 1.20
N MET A 73 -0.95 -17.36 2.19
CA MET A 73 -1.67 -18.20 3.16
C MET A 73 -3.08 -18.55 2.72
N ASP A 74 -3.66 -17.84 1.76
CA ASP A 74 -4.96 -18.20 1.21
C ASP A 74 -4.80 -19.14 0.00
N ARG A 75 -5.53 -20.25 -0.02
CA ARG A 75 -5.45 -21.22 -1.12
C ARG A 75 -6.22 -20.79 -2.38
N SER A 76 -7.11 -19.81 -2.28
CA SER A 76 -7.94 -19.35 -3.41
C SER A 76 -7.30 -18.25 -4.25
N LEU A 77 -6.28 -17.57 -3.72
CA LEU A 77 -5.63 -16.43 -4.39
C LEU A 77 -4.49 -16.80 -5.36
N PRO A 78 -3.54 -17.71 -5.07
CA PRO A 78 -2.32 -17.91 -5.88
C PRO A 78 -2.56 -18.22 -7.37
N ASP A 79 -3.66 -18.91 -7.68
CA ASP A 79 -4.07 -19.26 -9.05
C ASP A 79 -4.86 -18.15 -9.75
N LYS A 80 -5.30 -17.12 -9.01
CA LYS A 80 -6.15 -16.01 -9.48
C LYS A 80 -5.41 -14.68 -9.58
N VAL A 81 -4.71 -14.29 -8.51
CA VAL A 81 -4.03 -13.01 -8.34
C VAL A 81 -2.70 -13.22 -7.62
N LYS A 82 -1.64 -12.62 -8.13
CA LYS A 82 -0.29 -12.68 -7.54
C LYS A 82 0.16 -11.29 -7.10
N LEU A 83 0.79 -11.22 -5.93
CA LEU A 83 1.50 -10.01 -5.51
C LEU A 83 2.78 -9.87 -6.35
N ASP A 84 2.88 -8.80 -7.16
CA ASP A 84 4.12 -8.49 -7.90
C ASP A 84 5.10 -7.70 -7.02
N ARG A 85 4.67 -6.57 -6.46
CA ARG A 85 5.53 -5.68 -5.64
C ARG A 85 4.82 -5.03 -4.47
N VAL A 86 5.59 -4.79 -3.42
CA VAL A 86 5.32 -3.78 -2.39
C VAL A 86 6.11 -2.51 -2.75
N VAL A 87 5.41 -1.38 -2.83
CA VAL A 87 6.02 -0.08 -3.13
C VAL A 87 5.75 0.88 -1.97
N THR A 88 6.81 1.44 -1.38
CA THR A 88 6.70 2.38 -0.27
C THR A 88 7.14 3.76 -0.72
N VAL A 89 6.23 4.74 -0.62
CA VAL A 89 6.52 6.15 -0.89
C VAL A 89 7.08 6.78 0.38
N VAL A 90 8.25 7.40 0.28
CA VAL A 90 8.99 7.95 1.42
C VAL A 90 9.20 9.45 1.22
N ASP A 91 8.79 10.25 2.18
CA ASP A 91 9.07 11.68 2.21
C ASP A 91 10.55 11.91 2.59
N ALA A 92 11.38 12.22 1.59
CA ALA A 92 12.83 12.39 1.77
C ALA A 92 13.20 13.51 2.75
N LYS A 93 12.30 14.48 3.01
CA LYS A 93 12.55 15.55 3.98
C LYS A 93 12.40 15.08 5.44
N HIS A 94 11.53 14.12 5.70
CA HIS A 94 11.15 13.72 7.07
C HIS A 94 11.57 12.28 7.43
N VAL A 95 12.09 11.51 6.47
CA VAL A 95 12.45 10.09 6.63
C VAL A 95 13.35 9.82 7.85
N SER A 96 14.44 10.58 8.05
CA SER A 96 15.34 10.36 9.19
C SER A 96 14.59 10.49 10.52
N ARG A 97 13.81 11.58 10.68
CA ARG A 97 12.96 11.77 11.87
C ARG A 97 11.99 10.61 12.06
N HIS A 98 11.37 10.10 11.00
CA HIS A 98 10.42 9.00 11.10
C HIS A 98 11.08 7.66 11.46
N LEU A 99 12.29 7.39 10.97
CA LEU A 99 13.10 6.23 11.33
C LEU A 99 13.63 6.32 12.78
N ASP A 100 14.10 7.49 13.18
CA ASP A 100 14.70 7.75 14.50
C ASP A 100 13.66 7.98 15.61
N THR A 101 12.36 8.07 15.26
CA THR A 101 11.29 8.23 16.26
C THR A 101 11.24 7.00 17.17
N PRO A 102 11.44 7.16 18.50
CA PRO A 102 11.36 6.06 19.44
C PRO A 102 9.94 5.52 19.55
N ASN A 103 9.80 4.20 19.54
CA ASN A 103 8.57 3.50 19.84
C ASN A 103 8.60 2.91 21.27
N GLU A 104 7.44 2.44 21.73
CA GLU A 104 7.32 1.64 22.96
C GLU A 104 8.26 0.42 22.92
N ALA A 105 8.78 0.03 24.09
CA ALA A 105 9.76 -1.05 24.18
C ALA A 105 9.19 -2.37 23.64
N GLY A 106 9.86 -2.93 22.62
CA GLY A 106 9.42 -4.15 21.93
C GLY A 106 8.51 -3.92 20.72
N VAL A 107 8.12 -2.68 20.43
CA VAL A 107 7.30 -2.34 19.24
C VAL A 107 8.21 -1.83 18.11
N VAL A 108 8.20 -2.51 16.97
CA VAL A 108 8.99 -2.11 15.78
C VAL A 108 8.48 -0.76 15.24
N ASN A 109 9.40 0.08 14.77
CA ASN A 109 9.03 1.35 14.13
C ASN A 109 8.30 1.10 12.80
N LYS A 110 7.10 1.67 12.63
CA LYS A 110 6.25 1.44 11.45
C LYS A 110 6.88 1.91 10.14
N ALA A 111 7.64 3.01 10.15
CA ALA A 111 8.38 3.48 8.98
C ALA A 111 9.51 2.50 8.61
N VAL A 112 10.16 1.90 9.62
CA VAL A 112 11.13 0.81 9.40
C VAL A 112 10.44 -0.42 8.79
N GLU A 113 9.28 -0.85 9.32
CA GLU A 113 8.52 -1.98 8.74
C GLU A 113 8.12 -1.70 7.28
N GLN A 114 7.51 -0.56 7.00
CA GLN A 114 7.05 -0.18 5.66
C GLN A 114 8.20 -0.09 4.65
N ILE A 115 9.38 0.38 5.06
CA ILE A 115 10.57 0.42 4.21
C ILE A 115 11.20 -0.97 4.06
N ALA A 116 11.24 -1.78 5.11
CA ALA A 116 11.83 -3.13 5.08
C ALA A 116 11.03 -4.13 4.22
N PHE A 117 9.70 -3.99 4.15
CA PHE A 117 8.85 -4.79 3.26
C PHE A 117 8.82 -4.30 1.81
N ALA A 118 9.45 -3.16 1.47
CA ALA A 118 9.36 -2.57 0.14
C ALA A 118 10.31 -3.23 -0.88
N ASP A 119 9.76 -3.76 -1.97
CA ASP A 119 10.57 -4.09 -3.16
C ASP A 119 11.13 -2.84 -3.83
N ARG A 120 10.40 -1.73 -3.77
CA ARG A 120 10.78 -0.44 -4.35
C ARG A 120 10.40 0.71 -3.43
N ILE A 121 11.35 1.63 -3.24
CA ILE A 121 11.16 2.86 -2.49
C ILE A 121 11.05 4.02 -3.48
N LEU A 122 9.96 4.78 -3.41
CA LEU A 122 9.78 6.01 -4.17
C LEU A 122 10.06 7.22 -3.26
N LEU A 123 11.21 7.85 -3.45
CA LEU A 123 11.55 9.08 -2.72
C LEU A 123 10.75 10.27 -3.28
N ASN A 124 9.85 10.80 -2.46
CA ASN A 124 9.12 12.05 -2.72
C ASN A 124 9.86 13.24 -2.04
N THR A 125 9.48 14.47 -2.39
CA THR A 125 9.94 15.70 -1.71
C THR A 125 11.46 15.97 -1.82
N THR A 126 12.16 15.27 -2.71
CA THR A 126 13.63 15.30 -2.83
C THR A 126 14.21 16.68 -3.14
N ASN A 127 13.46 17.54 -3.84
CA ASN A 127 13.85 18.93 -4.11
C ASN A 127 13.78 19.86 -2.89
N LEU A 128 13.08 19.46 -1.83
CA LEU A 128 13.04 20.15 -0.53
C LEU A 128 13.91 19.47 0.52
N ALA A 129 14.52 18.32 0.19
CA ALA A 129 15.48 17.59 1.02
C ALA A 129 16.92 18.11 0.80
N LEU A 130 17.08 19.41 0.51
CA LEU A 130 18.39 20.06 0.40
C LEU A 130 19.06 20.09 1.77
N LEU A 131 19.93 19.10 1.95
CA LEU A 131 20.90 18.86 3.01
C LEU A 131 21.18 20.07 3.91
N SER A 132 20.52 20.11 5.06
CA SER A 132 21.12 20.64 6.29
C SER A 132 21.99 19.53 6.90
N LEU A 133 23.17 19.33 6.28
CA LEU A 133 24.34 18.68 6.88
C LEU A 133 25.24 19.78 7.48
#